data_AF-A0A7X6NTR6-F1
#
_entry.id   AF-A0A7X6NTR6-F1
#
_cell.length_a   1.000
_cell.length_b   1.000
_cell.length_c   1.000
_cell.angle_alpha   90.00
_cell.angle_beta   90.00
_cell.angle_gamma   90.00
#
_symmetry.space_group_name_H-M   'P 1'
#
loop_
_entity.id
_entity.type
_entity.pdbx_description
1 polymer ?
#
loop_
_entity_poly.entity_id
_entity_poly.type
_entity_poly.pdbx_seq_one_letter_code
_entity_poly.pdbx_strand_id
1 'polypeptide(L)'
;MAEPVRNYPKLALQILDEVGGESNIVNATRCATRLRLVLRQTPPDAKQKVAALPGVITVVESGGQFQVVIGAHVGEVHEALMAKTNLSDDASNVEAPKQSVANRLIATMSAVFAPFVYILAAAGLIQGLLIVIRMLWPAFTDSGTDQVFSFISWTPFTFLPVFIAITAAKHFKVNAYVAVFCAAAIMNPTWNSMAAQITEGETIRLFGISLSPTTYTSTVIPPLLLVWLLSYLERFLKKFL
;
A
#
# COMPACT_ATOMS: atom_id res chain seq x y z
N MET A 1 20.97 32.15 22.01
CA MET A 1 20.27 30.98 22.58
C MET A 1 19.65 30.23 21.43
N ALA A 2 20.11 29.00 21.14
CA ALA A 2 19.62 28.21 20.00
C ALA A 2 18.28 27.57 20.38
N GLU A 3 17.19 27.92 19.68
CA GLU A 3 15.87 27.33 19.87
C GLU A 3 15.91 25.81 19.63
N PRO A 4 15.12 25.00 20.37
CA PRO A 4 15.11 23.55 20.22
C PRO A 4 14.62 23.16 18.82
N VAL A 5 15.44 22.35 18.15
CA VAL A 5 15.52 22.15 16.69
C VAL A 5 14.30 21.50 16.02
N ARG A 6 13.22 21.14 16.72
CA ARG A 6 12.20 20.24 16.13
C ARG A 6 10.77 20.58 16.56
N ASN A 7 10.24 21.68 16.02
CA ASN A 7 8.81 21.94 16.06
C ASN A 7 8.21 21.59 14.69
N TYR A 8 7.80 20.33 14.53
CA TYR A 8 7.23 19.82 13.27
C TYR A 8 5.94 20.52 12.84
N PRO A 9 5.02 20.92 13.76
CA PRO A 9 3.91 21.78 13.41
C PRO A 9 4.32 23.14 12.82
N LYS A 10 5.35 23.78 13.41
CA LYS A 10 5.90 25.03 12.87
C LYS A 10 6.51 24.82 11.48
N LEU A 11 7.25 23.72 11.29
CA LEU A 11 7.83 23.36 10.00
C LEU A 11 6.75 23.10 8.94
N ALA A 12 5.67 22.39 9.28
CA ALA A 12 4.56 22.14 8.37
C ALA A 12 3.90 23.44 7.89
N LEU A 13 3.69 24.41 8.80
CA LEU A 13 3.14 25.72 8.46
C LEU A 13 4.09 26.54 7.58
N GLN A 14 5.38 26.56 7.90
CA GLN A 14 6.38 27.23 7.08
C GLN A 14 6.45 26.63 5.66
N ILE A 15 6.40 25.30 5.54
CA ILE A 15 6.34 24.64 4.23
C ILE A 15 5.06 25.07 3.49
N LEU A 16 3.91 25.09 4.16
CA LEU A 16 2.63 25.50 3.58
C LEU A 16 2.65 26.94 3.04
N ASP A 17 3.21 27.87 3.81
CA ASP A 17 3.30 29.28 3.42
C ASP A 17 4.22 29.46 2.21
N GLU A 18 5.38 28.81 2.22
CA GLU A 18 6.38 28.95 1.15
C GLU A 18 5.97 28.28 -0.16
N VAL A 19 5.09 27.26 -0.10
CA VAL A 19 4.51 26.65 -1.31
C VAL A 19 3.26 27.37 -1.80
N GLY A 20 2.90 28.54 -1.26
CA GLY A 20 1.75 29.33 -1.76
C GLY A 20 0.41 28.96 -1.12
N GLY A 21 0.42 28.36 0.06
CA GLY A 21 -0.76 28.07 0.88
C GLY A 21 -1.56 26.84 0.42
N GLU A 22 -2.62 26.55 1.18
CA GLU A 22 -3.49 25.39 0.95
C GLU A 22 -4.10 25.37 -0.46
N SER A 23 -4.48 26.53 -0.99
CA SER A 23 -5.07 26.67 -2.32
C SER A 23 -4.15 26.20 -3.46
N ASN A 24 -2.83 26.17 -3.23
CA ASN A 24 -1.87 25.72 -4.23
C ASN A 24 -1.53 24.23 -4.12
N ILE A 25 -1.88 23.57 -3.01
CA ILE A 25 -1.63 22.14 -2.82
C ILE A 25 -2.81 21.35 -3.41
N VAL A 26 -2.52 20.54 -4.42
CA VAL A 26 -3.47 19.60 -5.03
C VAL A 26 -3.53 18.30 -4.23
N ASN A 27 -2.38 17.82 -3.76
CA ASN A 27 -2.28 16.59 -2.99
C ASN A 27 -1.01 16.59 -2.13
N ALA A 28 -1.09 16.00 -0.93
CA ALA A 28 0.03 15.85 -0.01
C ALA A 28 0.14 14.38 0.44
N THR A 29 1.26 13.73 0.14
CA THR A 29 1.53 12.33 0.52
C THR A 29 2.90 12.21 1.17
N ARG A 30 3.17 11.08 1.84
CA ARG A 30 4.47 10.81 2.47
C ARG A 30 5.01 9.43 2.12
N CYS A 31 6.33 9.31 2.05
CA CYS A 31 7.04 8.04 2.18
C CYS A 31 7.84 8.04 3.49
N ALA A 32 8.76 7.10 3.70
CA ALA A 32 9.50 6.98 4.96
C ALA A 32 10.37 8.21 5.31
N THR A 33 10.83 8.97 4.31
CA THR A 33 11.75 10.10 4.51
C THR A 33 11.38 11.39 3.79
N ARG A 34 10.34 11.37 2.95
CA ARG A 34 9.97 12.51 2.08
C ARG A 34 8.50 12.83 2.16
N LEU A 35 8.21 14.13 2.22
CA LEU A 35 6.90 14.70 2.02
C LEU A 35 6.79 15.06 0.55
N ARG A 36 5.76 14.57 -0.13
CA ARG A 36 5.53 14.77 -1.56
C ARG A 36 4.29 15.62 -1.74
N LEU A 37 4.48 16.82 -2.25
CA LEU A 37 3.42 17.76 -2.55
C LEU A 37 3.22 17.82 -4.05
N VAL A 38 1.97 17.75 -4.50
CA VAL A 38 1.56 18.08 -5.86
C VAL A 38 1.06 19.51 -5.80
N LEU A 39 1.76 20.44 -6.43
CA LEU A 39 1.41 21.86 -6.45
C LEU A 39 0.74 22.23 -7.78
N ARG A 40 -0.20 23.18 -7.78
CA ARG A 40 -0.77 23.71 -9.03
C ARG A 40 0.28 24.52 -9.79
N GLN A 41 1.03 25.34 -9.08
CA GLN A 41 2.12 26.13 -9.63
C GLN A 41 3.23 26.26 -8.59
N THR A 42 4.45 25.83 -8.90
CA THR A 42 5.57 26.00 -7.96
C THR A 42 6.03 27.46 -7.97
N PRO A 43 6.03 28.16 -6.81
CA PRO A 43 6.61 29.50 -6.74
C PRO A 43 8.12 29.46 -7.05
N PRO A 44 8.69 30.46 -7.76
CA PRO A 44 10.09 30.42 -8.20
C PRO A 44 11.10 30.23 -7.05
N ASP A 45 10.82 30.84 -5.91
CA ASP A 45 11.72 30.84 -4.75
C ASP A 45 11.39 29.73 -3.73
N ALA A 46 10.29 28.98 -3.91
CA ALA A 46 9.82 28.01 -2.93
C ALA A 46 10.89 26.93 -2.66
N LYS A 47 11.60 26.49 -3.69
CA LYS A 47 12.64 25.47 -3.56
C LYS A 47 13.77 25.93 -2.64
N GLN A 48 14.25 27.16 -2.80
CA GLN A 48 15.35 27.71 -1.99
C GLN A 48 14.88 28.00 -0.57
N LYS A 49 13.70 28.60 -0.41
CA LYS A 49 13.15 28.96 0.90
C LYS A 49 12.81 27.72 1.73
N VAL A 50 12.17 26.71 1.13
CA VAL A 50 11.87 25.45 1.82
C VAL A 50 13.14 24.66 2.15
N ALA A 51 14.15 24.66 1.28
CA ALA A 51 15.43 24.01 1.56
C ALA A 51 16.21 24.69 2.70
N ALA A 52 15.97 25.98 2.95
CA ALA A 52 16.59 26.72 4.06
C ALA A 52 15.86 26.52 5.41
N LEU A 53 14.70 25.86 5.43
CA LEU A 53 13.95 25.66 6.67
C LEU A 53 14.65 24.66 7.61
N PRO A 54 14.68 24.93 8.93
CA PRO A 54 15.24 24.01 9.91
C PRO A 54 14.52 22.65 9.89
N GLY A 55 15.25 21.57 9.62
CA GLY A 55 14.69 20.22 9.53
C GLY A 55 14.42 19.72 8.11
N VAL A 56 14.63 20.55 7.08
CA VAL A 56 14.65 20.12 5.68
C VAL A 56 16.09 19.81 5.27
N ILE A 57 16.32 18.61 4.74
CA ILE A 57 17.63 18.19 4.22
C ILE A 57 17.82 18.71 2.80
N THR A 58 16.81 18.54 1.95
CA THR A 58 16.83 19.01 0.57
C THR A 58 15.42 19.04 -0.03
N VAL A 59 15.27 19.75 -1.14
CA VAL A 59 14.04 19.80 -1.93
C VAL A 59 14.35 19.35 -3.35
N VAL A 60 13.60 18.35 -3.82
CA VAL A 60 13.75 17.76 -5.14
C VAL A 60 12.42 17.89 -5.89
N GLU A 61 12.49 18.39 -7.12
CA GLU A 61 11.35 18.37 -8.03
C GLU A 61 11.55 17.24 -9.04
N SER A 62 10.67 16.26 -9.02
CA SER A 62 10.75 15.11 -9.92
C SER A 62 9.35 14.56 -10.22
N GLY A 63 9.08 14.29 -11.49
CA GLY A 63 7.80 13.72 -11.92
C GLY A 63 6.59 14.61 -11.65
N GLY A 64 6.75 15.94 -11.68
CA GLY A 64 5.67 16.89 -11.38
C GLY A 64 5.31 17.00 -9.89
N GLN A 65 6.15 16.49 -9.00
CA GLN A 65 5.97 16.57 -7.54
C GLN A 65 7.08 17.39 -6.89
N PHE A 66 6.71 18.23 -5.95
CA PHE A 66 7.61 18.96 -5.06
C PHE A 66 7.90 18.09 -3.83
N GLN A 67 9.11 17.53 -3.74
CA GLN A 67 9.50 16.57 -2.69
C GLN A 67 10.40 17.24 -1.67
N VAL A 68 9.93 17.34 -0.43
CA VAL A 68 10.69 17.85 0.70
C VAL A 68 11.26 16.66 1.48
N VAL A 69 12.59 16.55 1.53
CA VAL A 69 13.29 15.49 2.24
C VAL A 69 13.53 15.95 3.68
N ILE A 70 12.89 15.28 4.64
CA ILE A 70 12.93 15.64 6.07
C ILE A 70 13.65 14.55 6.88
N GLY A 71 13.52 13.27 6.48
CA GLY A 71 14.04 12.12 7.21
C GLY A 71 12.97 11.37 7.98
N ALA A 72 13.37 10.59 9.00
CA ALA A 72 12.49 9.64 9.69
C ALA A 72 11.22 10.24 10.31
N HIS A 73 11.23 11.54 10.63
CA HIS A 73 10.12 12.26 11.28
C HIS A 73 9.13 12.90 10.31
N VAL A 74 9.18 12.55 9.03
CA VAL A 74 8.28 13.11 8.01
C VAL A 74 6.80 12.82 8.27
N GLY A 75 6.50 11.75 9.02
CA GLY A 75 5.14 11.43 9.48
C GLY A 75 4.54 12.54 10.32
N GLU A 76 5.29 13.05 11.29
CA GLU A 76 4.85 14.10 12.22
C GLU A 76 4.58 15.42 11.49
N VAL A 77 5.39 15.76 10.48
CA VAL A 77 5.21 16.95 9.64
C VAL A 77 3.97 16.81 8.75
N HIS A 78 3.76 15.64 8.13
CA HIS A 78 2.58 15.39 7.30
C HIS A 78 1.30 15.44 8.14
N GLU A 79 1.28 14.82 9.32
CA GLU A 79 0.12 14.88 10.22
C GLU A 79 -0.21 16.30 10.66
N ALA A 80 0.80 17.10 10.99
CA ALA A 80 0.59 18.50 11.32
C ALA A 80 0.08 19.34 10.12
N LEU A 81 0.54 19.03 8.90
CA LEU A 81 0.07 19.68 7.67
C LEU A 81 -1.39 19.32 7.38
N MET A 82 -1.75 18.04 7.49
CA MET A 82 -3.12 17.54 7.30
C MET A 82 -4.06 18.05 8.40
N ALA A 83 -3.60 18.22 9.63
CA ALA A 83 -4.41 18.79 10.71
C ALA A 83 -4.70 20.30 10.54
N LYS A 84 -3.90 21.00 9.73
CA LYS A 84 -4.00 22.45 9.50
C LYS A 84 -4.64 22.81 8.16
N THR A 85 -4.84 21.84 7.28
CA THR A 85 -5.44 22.02 5.96
C THR A 85 -6.70 21.18 5.87
N ASN A 86 -7.73 21.64 5.17
CA ASN A 86 -8.89 20.81 4.80
C ASN A 86 -8.58 19.88 3.62
N LEU A 87 -7.29 19.66 3.33
CA LEU A 87 -6.80 18.59 2.49
C LEU A 87 -7.15 17.30 3.24
N SER A 88 -8.34 16.77 2.95
CA SER A 88 -8.73 15.46 3.41
C SER A 88 -7.68 14.46 2.93
N ASP A 89 -7.46 13.38 3.67
CA ASP A 89 -6.63 12.21 3.25
C ASP A 89 -7.22 11.49 2.02
N ASP A 90 -8.15 12.16 1.34
CA ASP A 90 -8.99 11.72 0.27
C ASP A 90 -8.75 12.65 -0.93
N ALA A 91 -7.65 12.40 -1.65
CA ALA A 91 -7.37 13.00 -2.93
C ALA A 91 -8.41 12.55 -3.96
N SER A 92 -9.57 13.19 -3.97
CA SER A 92 -10.54 13.11 -5.06
C SER A 92 -10.62 14.43 -5.81
N ASN A 93 -10.34 14.33 -7.12
CA ASN A 93 -10.67 15.27 -8.20
C ASN A 93 -9.75 16.48 -8.43
N VAL A 94 -8.52 16.27 -8.93
CA VAL A 94 -7.97 17.02 -10.09
C VAL A 94 -6.99 16.11 -10.85
N GLU A 95 -7.08 16.08 -12.19
CA GLU A 95 -6.30 15.23 -13.11
C GLU A 95 -4.78 15.33 -12.92
N ALA A 96 -4.18 14.23 -12.44
CA ALA A 96 -2.75 13.98 -12.58
C ALA A 96 -2.39 13.74 -14.06
N PRO A 97 -1.16 14.08 -14.51
CA PRO A 97 -0.74 13.93 -15.91
C PRO A 97 -1.00 12.50 -16.38
N LYS A 98 -1.52 12.32 -17.60
CA LYS A 98 -1.89 11.03 -18.21
C LYS A 98 -0.75 10.02 -18.08
N GLN A 99 -0.73 9.27 -16.98
CA GLN A 99 0.14 8.13 -16.82
C GLN A 99 -0.35 7.03 -17.76
N SER A 100 0.58 6.34 -18.43
CA SER A 100 0.24 5.14 -19.20
C SER A 100 -0.54 4.16 -18.30
N VAL A 101 -1.46 3.40 -18.89
CA VAL A 101 -2.26 2.40 -18.14
C VAL A 101 -1.35 1.44 -17.36
N ALA A 102 -0.18 1.12 -17.93
CA ALA A 102 0.87 0.34 -17.28
C ALA A 102 1.45 1.05 -16.04
N ASN A 103 1.82 2.33 -16.14
CA ASN A 103 2.34 3.09 -15.00
C ASN A 103 1.29 3.23 -13.89
N ARG A 104 0.00 3.37 -14.26
CA ARG A 104 -1.10 3.41 -13.29
C ARG A 104 -1.27 2.07 -12.57
N LEU A 105 -1.19 0.96 -13.30
CA LEU A 105 -1.25 -0.38 -12.70
C LEU A 105 -0.09 -0.63 -11.73
N ILE A 106 1.13 -0.27 -12.14
CA ILE A 106 2.32 -0.38 -11.29
C ILE A 106 2.17 0.49 -10.05
N ALA A 107 1.71 1.73 -10.20
CA ALA A 107 1.47 2.64 -9.08
C ALA A 107 0.40 2.10 -8.12
N THR A 108 -0.70 1.53 -8.64
CA THR A 108 -1.74 0.89 -7.82
C THR A 108 -1.19 -0.32 -7.08
N MET A 109 -0.41 -1.19 -7.73
CA MET A 109 0.25 -2.31 -7.07
C MET A 109 1.16 -1.80 -5.94
N SER A 110 2.05 -0.84 -6.22
CA SER A 110 2.94 -0.27 -5.21
C SER A 110 2.18 0.35 -4.03
N ALA A 111 1.08 1.06 -4.29
CA ALA A 111 0.25 1.66 -3.24
C ALA A 111 -0.47 0.62 -2.37
N VAL A 112 -0.95 -0.47 -2.99
CA VAL A 112 -1.62 -1.57 -2.30
C VAL A 112 -0.66 -2.35 -1.42
N PHE A 113 0.59 -2.53 -1.84
CA PHE A 113 1.61 -3.24 -1.07
C PHE A 113 2.19 -2.42 0.09
N ALA A 114 2.38 -1.12 -0.10
CA ALA A 114 3.09 -0.24 0.84
C ALA A 114 2.74 -0.43 2.33
N PRO A 115 1.46 -0.59 2.73
CA PRO A 115 1.08 -0.69 4.15
C PRO A 115 1.58 -1.95 4.85
N PHE A 116 1.83 -3.04 4.12
CA PHE A 116 2.24 -4.33 4.71
C PHE A 116 3.59 -4.84 4.19
N VAL A 117 4.36 -4.00 3.47
CA VAL A 117 5.73 -4.34 3.02
C VAL A 117 6.61 -4.77 4.21
N TYR A 118 6.52 -4.08 5.34
CA TYR A 118 7.32 -4.42 6.52
C TYR A 118 6.99 -5.80 7.10
N ILE A 119 5.73 -6.23 7.01
CA ILE A 119 5.30 -7.57 7.45
C ILE A 119 5.94 -8.63 6.55
N LEU A 120 5.92 -8.42 5.23
CA LEU A 120 6.55 -9.32 4.26
C LEU A 120 8.07 -9.36 4.41
N ALA A 121 8.70 -8.21 4.68
CA ALA A 121 10.13 -8.14 4.94
C ALA A 121 10.52 -8.92 6.20
N ALA A 122 9.80 -8.75 7.30
CA ALA A 122 10.04 -9.51 8.53
C ALA A 122 9.87 -11.01 8.32
N ALA A 123 8.80 -11.42 7.63
CA ALA A 123 8.53 -12.82 7.30
C ALA A 123 9.64 -13.44 6.44
N GLY A 124 10.11 -12.72 5.42
CA GLY A 124 11.21 -13.15 4.57
C GLY A 124 12.54 -13.25 5.31
N LEU A 125 12.83 -12.33 6.22
CA LEU A 125 14.05 -12.36 7.04
C LEU A 125 14.07 -13.55 8.00
N ILE A 126 12.94 -13.86 8.66
CA ILE A 126 12.84 -15.05 9.51
C ILE A 126 13.04 -16.30 8.67
N GLN A 127 12.42 -16.39 7.49
CA GLN A 127 12.58 -17.56 6.65
C GLN A 127 14.02 -17.72 6.13
N GLY A 128 14.68 -16.62 5.76
CA GLY A 128 16.09 -16.62 5.40
C GLY A 128 16.99 -17.11 6.54
N LEU A 129 16.70 -16.68 7.77
CA LEU A 129 17.43 -17.15 8.96
C LEU A 129 17.22 -18.65 9.19
N LEU A 130 15.99 -19.16 9.08
CA LEU A 130 15.70 -20.60 9.22
C LEU A 130 16.45 -21.43 8.17
N ILE A 131 16.53 -20.94 6.92
CA ILE A 131 17.29 -21.62 5.86
C ILE A 131 18.78 -21.73 6.23
N VAL A 132 19.38 -20.66 6.75
CA VAL A 132 20.79 -20.68 7.19
C VAL A 132 20.98 -21.64 8.37
N ILE A 133 20.07 -21.64 9.34
CA ILE A 133 20.13 -22.54 10.50
C ILE A 133 20.03 -24.00 10.04
N ARG A 134 19.10 -24.34 9.15
CA ARG A 134 18.96 -25.69 8.59
C ARG A 134 20.21 -26.15 7.84
N MET A 135 20.88 -25.22 7.16
CA MET A 135 22.13 -25.52 6.44
C MET A 135 23.31 -25.80 7.38
N LEU A 136 23.40 -25.07 8.49
CA LEU A 136 24.47 -25.25 9.49
C LEU A 136 24.20 -26.39 10.47
N TRP A 137 22.92 -26.65 10.77
CA TRP A 137 22.49 -27.68 11.69
C TRP A 137 21.33 -28.49 11.08
N PRO A 138 21.63 -29.55 10.30
CA PRO A 138 20.60 -30.33 9.61
C PRO A 138 19.60 -31.00 10.56
N ALA A 139 20.01 -31.39 11.78
CA ALA A 139 19.12 -31.95 12.80
C ALA A 139 18.13 -30.93 13.43
N PHE A 140 18.24 -29.64 13.09
CA PHE A 140 17.23 -28.65 13.41
C PHE A 140 16.01 -28.75 12.48
N THR A 141 16.22 -29.27 11.27
CA THR A 141 15.15 -29.58 10.31
C THR A 141 14.22 -30.59 10.96
N ASP A 142 12.91 -30.32 10.90
CA ASP A 142 11.84 -31.13 11.53
C ASP A 142 11.69 -30.97 13.04
N SER A 143 12.47 -30.11 13.70
CA SER A 143 12.19 -29.73 15.08
C SER A 143 10.84 -28.99 15.19
N GLY A 144 10.11 -29.17 16.29
CA GLY A 144 8.85 -28.44 16.51
C GLY A 144 9.03 -26.91 16.48
N THR A 145 10.20 -26.44 16.90
CA THR A 145 10.60 -25.03 16.81
C THR A 145 10.70 -24.55 15.36
N ASP A 146 11.37 -25.33 14.50
CA ASP A 146 11.47 -25.04 13.06
C ASP A 146 10.09 -24.96 12.40
N GLN A 147 9.20 -25.91 12.72
CA GLN A 147 7.85 -25.94 12.19
C GLN A 147 7.04 -24.69 12.57
N VAL A 148 7.09 -24.27 13.85
CA VAL A 148 6.38 -23.08 14.32
C VAL A 148 6.92 -21.81 13.66
N PHE A 149 8.23 -21.61 13.61
CA PHE A 149 8.80 -20.42 12.98
C PHE A 149 8.60 -20.41 11.46
N SER A 150 8.66 -21.58 10.81
CA SER A 150 8.38 -21.69 9.38
C SER A 150 6.92 -21.35 9.08
N PHE A 151 5.97 -21.87 9.86
CA PHE A 151 4.55 -21.54 9.75
C PHE A 151 4.29 -20.03 9.93
N ILE A 152 4.87 -19.41 10.96
CA ILE A 152 4.76 -17.97 11.20
C ILE A 152 5.32 -17.17 10.02
N SER A 153 6.47 -17.60 9.48
CA SER A 153 7.11 -16.95 8.35
C SER A 153 6.30 -17.07 7.06
N TRP A 154 5.60 -18.18 6.84
CA TRP A 154 4.76 -18.36 5.65
C TRP A 154 3.39 -17.67 5.75
N THR A 155 2.89 -17.41 6.95
CA THR A 155 1.55 -16.85 7.19
C THR A 155 1.28 -15.58 6.39
N PRO A 156 2.15 -14.53 6.41
CA PRO A 156 1.90 -13.32 5.63
C PRO A 156 1.80 -13.55 4.13
N PHE A 157 2.53 -14.53 3.61
CA PHE A 157 2.50 -14.90 2.19
C PHE A 157 1.22 -15.63 1.83
N THR A 158 0.76 -16.57 2.66
CA THR A 158 -0.50 -17.28 2.45
C THR A 158 -1.70 -16.32 2.46
N PHE A 159 -1.70 -15.35 3.38
CA PHE A 159 -2.77 -14.35 3.56
C PHE A 159 -2.59 -13.08 2.74
N LEU A 160 -1.68 -13.06 1.76
CA LEU A 160 -1.51 -11.94 0.83
C LEU A 160 -2.83 -11.42 0.24
N PRO A 161 -3.75 -12.30 -0.23
CA PRO A 161 -5.00 -11.85 -0.82
C PRO A 161 -5.86 -11.02 0.15
N VAL A 162 -5.84 -11.35 1.45
CA VAL A 162 -6.59 -10.60 2.48
C VAL A 162 -5.95 -9.22 2.72
N PHE A 163 -4.62 -9.16 2.84
CA PHE A 163 -3.92 -7.88 3.00
C PHE A 163 -4.18 -6.95 1.80
N ILE A 164 -4.11 -7.51 0.59
CA ILE A 164 -4.44 -6.80 -0.66
C ILE A 164 -5.89 -6.34 -0.64
N ALA A 165 -6.84 -7.16 -0.20
CA ALA A 165 -8.23 -6.78 -0.18
C ALA A 165 -8.51 -5.58 0.72
N ILE A 166 -7.85 -5.51 1.89
CA ILE A 166 -7.99 -4.39 2.82
C ILE A 166 -7.44 -3.09 2.19
N THR A 167 -6.24 -3.15 1.60
CA THR A 167 -5.60 -1.95 1.04
C THR A 167 -6.25 -1.53 -0.28
N ALA A 168 -6.64 -2.48 -1.12
CA ALA A 168 -7.41 -2.23 -2.34
C ALA A 168 -8.80 -1.67 -2.03
N ALA A 169 -9.46 -2.11 -0.95
CA ALA A 169 -10.76 -1.59 -0.56
C ALA A 169 -10.69 -0.08 -0.23
N LYS A 170 -9.65 0.31 0.51
CA LYS A 170 -9.36 1.73 0.79
C LYS A 170 -9.05 2.50 -0.50
N HIS A 171 -8.24 1.92 -1.39
CA HIS A 171 -7.86 2.57 -2.65
C HIS A 171 -9.05 2.76 -3.62
N PHE A 172 -9.94 1.77 -3.74
CA PHE A 172 -11.10 1.81 -4.64
C PHE A 172 -12.37 2.39 -4.00
N LYS A 173 -12.32 2.74 -2.71
CA LYS A 173 -13.43 3.26 -1.89
C LYS A 173 -14.65 2.32 -1.87
N VAL A 174 -14.38 1.03 -1.64
CA VAL A 174 -15.41 -0.01 -1.49
C VAL A 174 -15.51 -0.47 -0.04
N ASN A 175 -16.61 -1.15 0.31
CA ASN A 175 -16.75 -1.70 1.64
C ASN A 175 -15.66 -2.76 1.93
N ALA A 176 -14.81 -2.47 2.92
CA ALA A 176 -13.70 -3.34 3.29
C ALA A 176 -14.14 -4.73 3.76
N TYR A 177 -15.29 -4.86 4.42
CA TYR A 177 -15.81 -6.16 4.85
C TYR A 177 -16.17 -7.05 3.67
N VAL A 178 -16.77 -6.47 2.62
CA VAL A 178 -17.14 -7.22 1.41
C VAL A 178 -15.89 -7.63 0.63
N ALA A 179 -14.93 -6.72 0.48
CA ALA A 179 -13.66 -7.01 -0.17
C ALA A 179 -12.89 -8.14 0.54
N VAL A 180 -12.81 -8.09 1.87
CA VAL A 180 -12.19 -9.14 2.70
C VAL A 180 -12.93 -10.47 2.57
N PHE A 181 -14.27 -10.44 2.60
CA PHE A 181 -15.09 -11.64 2.40
C PHE A 181 -14.76 -12.33 1.06
N CYS A 182 -14.71 -11.57 -0.03
CA CYS A 182 -14.39 -12.14 -1.33
C CYS A 182 -12.97 -12.71 -1.40
N ALA A 183 -11.99 -12.04 -0.79
CA ALA A 183 -10.62 -12.57 -0.72
C ALA A 183 -10.55 -13.85 0.15
N ALA A 184 -11.27 -13.88 1.27
CA ALA A 184 -11.36 -15.06 2.12
C ALA A 184 -12.06 -16.24 1.43
N ALA A 185 -13.07 -15.97 0.60
CA ALA A 185 -13.77 -16.99 -0.17
C ALA A 185 -12.84 -17.70 -1.17
N ILE A 186 -11.96 -16.94 -1.85
CA ILE A 186 -10.97 -17.49 -2.77
C ILE A 186 -9.89 -18.32 -2.03
N MET A 187 -9.61 -17.96 -0.78
CA MET A 187 -8.64 -18.64 0.06
C MET A 187 -9.23 -19.80 0.88
N ASN A 188 -10.52 -20.07 0.74
CA ASN A 188 -11.21 -21.06 1.56
C ASN A 188 -10.59 -22.46 1.33
N PRO A 189 -10.25 -23.23 2.38
CA PRO A 189 -9.75 -24.59 2.24
C PRO A 189 -10.64 -25.50 1.39
N THR A 190 -11.95 -25.25 1.40
CA THR A 190 -12.94 -25.95 0.55
C THR A 190 -12.69 -25.72 -0.94
N TRP A 191 -12.22 -24.53 -1.32
CA TRP A 191 -11.77 -24.27 -2.69
C TRP A 191 -10.55 -25.11 -3.04
N ASN A 192 -9.58 -25.23 -2.14
CA ASN A 192 -8.40 -26.07 -2.37
C ASN A 192 -8.76 -27.55 -2.56
N SER A 193 -9.73 -28.07 -1.79
CA SER A 193 -10.21 -29.45 -1.98
C SER A 193 -10.96 -29.63 -3.30
N MET A 194 -11.78 -28.65 -3.70
CA MET A 194 -12.47 -28.67 -5.00
C MET A 194 -11.47 -28.58 -6.17
N ALA A 195 -10.45 -27.73 -6.06
CA ALA A 195 -9.39 -27.60 -7.04
C ALA A 195 -8.55 -28.90 -7.19
N ALA A 196 -8.31 -29.61 -6.07
CA ALA A 196 -7.66 -30.92 -6.09
C ALA A 196 -8.50 -31.97 -6.83
N GLN A 197 -9.81 -32.05 -6.56
CA GLN A 197 -10.73 -32.95 -7.27
C GLN A 197 -10.76 -32.69 -8.79
N ILE A 198 -10.71 -31.42 -9.19
CA ILE A 198 -10.63 -31.05 -10.61
C ILE A 198 -9.32 -31.51 -11.27
N THR A 199 -8.23 -31.49 -10.50
CA THR A 199 -6.93 -31.98 -10.95
C THR A 199 -6.92 -33.50 -11.11
N GLU A 200 -7.69 -34.21 -10.28
CA GLU A 200 -7.87 -35.67 -10.33
C GLU A 200 -8.85 -36.14 -11.42
N GLY A 201 -9.48 -35.21 -12.15
CA GLY A 201 -10.28 -35.50 -13.34
C GLY A 201 -11.79 -35.26 -13.18
N GLU A 202 -12.26 -34.79 -12.02
CA GLU A 202 -13.67 -34.42 -11.85
C GLU A 202 -13.98 -33.04 -12.47
N THR A 203 -15.14 -32.88 -13.11
CA THR A 203 -15.55 -31.57 -13.65
C THR A 203 -16.55 -30.89 -12.72
N ILE A 204 -16.06 -30.00 -11.85
CA ILE A 204 -16.95 -29.13 -11.07
C ILE A 204 -17.39 -27.98 -11.98
N ARG A 205 -18.70 -27.87 -12.22
CA ARG A 205 -19.28 -26.86 -13.11
C ARG A 205 -20.02 -25.81 -12.30
N LEU A 206 -19.77 -24.54 -12.60
CA LEU A 206 -20.54 -23.41 -12.10
C LEU A 206 -21.32 -22.79 -13.25
N PHE A 207 -22.66 -22.76 -13.18
CA PHE A 207 -23.53 -22.23 -14.24
C PHE A 207 -23.21 -22.73 -15.66
N GLY A 208 -22.77 -23.99 -15.80
CA GLY A 208 -22.41 -24.61 -17.08
C GLY A 208 -20.97 -24.37 -17.55
N ILE A 209 -20.17 -23.59 -16.80
CA ILE A 209 -18.75 -23.34 -17.07
C ILE A 209 -17.90 -24.26 -16.19
N SER A 210 -16.97 -25.00 -16.80
CA SER A 210 -16.01 -25.83 -16.05
C SER A 210 -15.04 -24.95 -15.27
N LEU A 211 -14.89 -25.22 -13.99
CA LEU A 211 -13.97 -24.49 -13.13
C LEU A 211 -12.53 -24.97 -13.36
N SER A 212 -11.59 -24.03 -13.24
CA SER A 212 -10.15 -24.32 -13.33
C SER A 212 -9.62 -24.87 -12.00
N PRO A 213 -8.68 -25.84 -12.01
CA PRO A 213 -8.04 -26.37 -10.79
C PRO A 213 -7.06 -25.38 -10.11
N THR A 214 -7.06 -24.11 -10.51
CA THR A 214 -6.11 -23.12 -10.01
C THR A 214 -6.49 -22.61 -8.62
N THR A 215 -5.61 -22.81 -7.65
CA THR A 215 -5.67 -22.14 -6.35
C THR A 215 -5.02 -20.77 -6.44
N TYR A 216 -5.54 -19.82 -5.68
CA TYR A 216 -5.08 -18.42 -5.69
C TYR A 216 -4.47 -17.99 -4.36
N THR A 217 -4.17 -18.97 -3.49
CA THR A 217 -3.39 -18.77 -2.27
C THR A 217 -2.04 -18.15 -2.62
N SER A 218 -1.63 -17.10 -1.91
CA SER A 218 -0.39 -16.36 -2.16
C SER A 218 -0.31 -15.59 -3.48
N THR A 219 -1.44 -15.40 -4.19
CA THR A 219 -1.46 -14.60 -5.43
C THR A 219 -1.87 -13.16 -5.20
N VAL A 220 -1.36 -12.27 -6.05
CA VAL A 220 -1.52 -10.81 -5.92
C VAL A 220 -2.61 -10.28 -6.84
N ILE A 221 -2.57 -10.72 -8.10
CA ILE A 221 -3.36 -10.15 -9.18
C ILE A 221 -4.85 -10.51 -9.03
N PRO A 222 -5.23 -11.78 -8.76
CA PRO A 222 -6.64 -12.16 -8.61
C PRO A 222 -7.41 -11.35 -7.55
N PRO A 223 -6.93 -11.19 -6.30
CA PRO A 223 -7.65 -10.39 -5.30
C PRO A 223 -7.73 -8.91 -5.68
N LEU A 224 -6.69 -8.34 -6.32
CA LEU A 224 -6.73 -6.97 -6.80
C LEU A 224 -7.81 -6.77 -7.87
N LEU A 225 -7.84 -7.65 -8.88
CA LEU A 225 -8.84 -7.60 -9.95
C LEU A 225 -10.25 -7.81 -9.40
N LEU A 226 -10.40 -8.71 -8.43
CA LEU A 226 -11.69 -8.96 -7.80
C LEU A 226 -12.20 -7.72 -7.04
N VAL A 227 -11.35 -7.05 -6.26
CA VAL A 227 -11.76 -5.81 -5.55
C VAL A 227 -11.99 -4.66 -6.53
N TRP A 228 -11.21 -4.60 -7.61
CA TRP A 228 -11.43 -3.64 -8.69
C TRP A 228 -12.79 -3.85 -9.36
N LEU A 229 -13.17 -5.09 -9.70
CA LEU A 229 -14.47 -5.42 -10.26
C LEU A 229 -15.61 -5.17 -9.27
N LEU A 230 -15.39 -5.49 -7.99
CA LEU A 230 -16.30 -5.16 -6.89
C LEU A 230 -16.57 -3.64 -6.83
N SER A 231 -15.58 -2.80 -7.14
CA SER A 231 -15.78 -1.34 -7.15
C SER A 231 -16.73 -0.85 -8.24
N TYR A 232 -16.76 -1.50 -9.41
CA TYR A 232 -17.76 -1.20 -10.43
C TYR A 232 -19.13 -1.72 -10.02
N LEU A 233 -19.17 -2.95 -9.50
CA LEU A 233 -20.41 -3.60 -9.09
C LEU A 233 -21.10 -2.85 -7.94
N GLU A 234 -20.36 -2.44 -6.91
CA GLU A 234 -20.90 -1.69 -5.77
C GLU A 234 -21.42 -0.31 -6.21
N ARG A 235 -20.70 0.39 -7.10
CA ARG A 235 -21.17 1.67 -7.66
C ARG A 235 -22.41 1.51 -8.54
N PHE A 236 -22.48 0.43 -9.30
CA PHE A 236 -23.65 0.10 -10.12
C PHE A 236 -24.85 -0.21 -9.22
N LEU A 237 -24.70 -1.09 -8.23
CA LEU A 237 -25.76 -1.47 -7.30
C LEU A 237 -26.28 -0.28 -6.51
N LYS A 238 -25.41 0.58 -5.96
CA LYS A 238 -25.81 1.82 -5.26
C LYS A 238 -26.52 2.85 -6.14
N LYS A 239 -26.46 2.70 -7.47
CA LYS A 239 -27.18 3.56 -8.41
C LYS A 239 -28.60 3.05 -8.65
N PHE A 240 -28.83 1.74 -8.51
CA PHE A 240 -30.13 1.10 -8.73
C PHE A 240 -30.91 0.86 -7.43
N LEU A 241 -30.21 0.73 -6.30
CA LEU A 241 -30.75 0.53 -4.96
C LEU A 241 -30.57 1.80 -4.14
#